data_AF-A0A077PW72-F1
#
_entry.id   AF-A0A077PW72-F1
#
_cell.length_a   1.000
_cell.length_b   1.000
_cell.length_c   1.000
_cell.angle_alpha   90.00
_cell.angle_beta   90.00
_cell.angle_gamma   90.00
#
_symmetry.space_group_name_H-M   'P 1'
#
loop_
_entity.id
_entity.type
_entity.pdbx_description
1 polymer ?
#
loop_
_entity_poly.entity_id
_entity_poly.type
_entity_poly.pdbx_seq_one_letter_code
_entity_poly.pdbx_strand_id
1 'polypeptide(L)' 'MKDRAFSKRWFKNIFCFFIKEIIWSNIPVVAVFIWGILSLYLFPDDWGVATSVGSVIIVALYFILIYINEKKKS' A
#
# COMPACT_ATOMS: atom_id res chain seq x y z
N MET A 1 -27.95 -25.92 -14.42
CA MET A 1 -27.30 -24.91 -13.57
C MET A 1 -25.83 -25.31 -13.37
N LYS A 2 -24.92 -24.94 -14.29
CA LYS A 2 -23.53 -25.43 -14.30
C LYS A 2 -22.51 -24.31 -14.59
N ASP A 3 -22.76 -23.10 -14.09
CA ASP A 3 -21.93 -21.92 -14.47
C ASP A 3 -21.45 -21.05 -13.30
N ARG A 4 -21.46 -21.55 -12.06
CA ARG A 4 -21.02 -20.73 -10.90
C ARG A 4 -19.58 -20.96 -10.43
N ALA A 5 -18.89 -21.98 -10.94
CA ALA A 5 -17.52 -22.30 -10.51
C ALA A 5 -16.44 -21.64 -11.38
N PHE A 6 -16.74 -21.33 -12.65
CA PHE A 6 -15.76 -20.74 -13.57
C PHE A 6 -15.48 -19.26 -13.30
N SER A 7 -16.42 -18.51 -12.72
CA SER A 7 -16.23 -17.07 -12.48
C SER A 7 -15.38 -16.77 -11.24
N LYS A 8 -15.47 -17.56 -10.16
CA LYS A 8 -14.75 -17.26 -8.92
C LYS A 8 -13.23 -17.34 -9.05
N ARG A 9 -12.73 -18.35 -9.76
CA ARG A 9 -11.28 -18.57 -9.91
C ARG A 9 -10.67 -17.57 -10.90
N TRP A 10 -11.38 -17.30 -12.00
CA TRP A 10 -10.97 -16.32 -13.00
C TRP A 10 -11.00 -14.89 -12.47
N PHE A 11 -12.08 -14.50 -11.76
CA PHE A 11 -12.17 -13.21 -11.08
C PHE A 11 -11.08 -13.05 -10.02
N LYS A 12 -10.80 -14.09 -9.22
CA LYS A 12 -9.72 -14.04 -8.23
C LYS A 12 -8.35 -13.81 -8.87
N ASN A 13 -8.04 -14.45 -10.00
CA ASN A 13 -6.77 -14.24 -10.69
C ASN A 13 -6.63 -12.84 -11.26
N ILE A 14 -7.67 -12.34 -11.93
CA ILE A 14 -7.68 -10.97 -12.48
C ILE A 14 -7.58 -9.96 -11.35
N PHE A 15 -8.35 -10.14 -10.29
CA PHE A 15 -8.33 -9.26 -9.13
C PHE A 15 -6.97 -9.26 -8.43
N CYS A 16 -6.31 -10.42 -8.30
CA CYS A 16 -4.96 -10.50 -7.74
C CYS A 16 -3.93 -9.78 -8.63
N PHE A 17 -4.05 -9.91 -9.95
CA PHE A 17 -3.18 -9.22 -10.91
C PHE A 17 -3.36 -7.70 -10.82
N PHE A 18 -4.60 -7.22 -10.87
CA PHE A 18 -4.92 -5.80 -10.70
C PHE A 18 -4.45 -5.25 -9.36
N ILE A 19 -4.68 -5.97 -8.25
CA ILE A 19 -4.19 -5.55 -6.93
C ILE A 19 -2.66 -5.47 -6.94
N LYS A 20 -1.98 -6.47 -7.50
CA LYS A 20 -0.51 -6.47 -7.57
C LYS A 20 0.01 -5.27 -8.34
N GLU A 21 -0.62 -4.92 -9.46
CA GLU A 21 -0.21 -3.81 -10.31
C GLU A 21 -0.53 -2.45 -9.68
N ILE A 22 -1.68 -2.32 -9.01
CA ILE A 22 -2.04 -1.15 -8.21
C ILE A 22 -1.07 -0.98 -7.03
N ILE A 23 -0.67 -2.07 -6.36
CA ILE A 23 0.30 -2.03 -5.26
C ILE A 23 1.67 -1.58 -5.75
N TRP A 24 2.13 -2.09 -6.88
CA TRP A 24 3.42 -1.73 -7.46
C TRP A 24 3.46 -0.30 -8.01
N SER A 25 2.34 0.20 -8.52
CA SER A 25 2.23 1.58 -9.02
C SER A 25 2.05 2.59 -7.88
N ASN A 26 1.40 2.20 -6.77
CA ASN A 26 1.07 3.08 -5.65
C ASN A 26 1.71 2.63 -4.33
N ILE A 27 2.98 2.20 -4.38
CA ILE A 27 3.77 1.80 -3.21
C ILE A 27 3.60 2.76 -2.01
N PRO A 28 3.71 4.11 -2.15
CA PRO A 28 3.56 4.99 -1.01
C PRO A 28 2.16 4.97 -0.40
N VAL A 29 1.12 4.86 -1.23
CA VAL A 29 -0.28 4.82 -0.77
C VAL A 29 -0.55 3.53 0.01
N VAL A 30 -0.04 2.40 -0.48
CA VAL A 30 -0.18 1.10 0.21
C VAL A 30 0.57 1.09 1.54
N ALA A 31 1.77 1.67 1.58
CA ALA A 31 2.55 1.79 2.81
C ALA A 31 1.81 2.62 3.87
N VAL A 32 1.23 3.76 3.47
CA VAL A 32 0.41 4.61 4.37
C VAL A 32 -0.82 3.85 4.87
N PHE A 33 -1.49 3.10 3.99
CA PHE A 33 -2.67 2.31 4.36
C PHE A 33 -2.35 1.22 5.39
N ILE A 34 -1.27 0.46 5.17
CA ILE A 34 -0.79 -0.56 6.11
C ILE A 34 -0.40 0.09 7.46
N TRP A 35 0.28 1.24 7.41
CA TRP A 35 0.64 1.97 8.62
C TRP A 35 -0.58 2.42 9.42
N GLY A 36 -1.64 2.90 8.76
CA GLY A 36 -2.88 3.28 9.45
C GLY A 36 -3.50 2.12 10.23
N ILE A 37 -3.53 0.92 9.65
CA ILE A 37 -4.03 -0.29 10.33
C ILE A 37 -3.15 -0.65 11.53
N LEU A 38 -1.83 -0.59 11.36
CA LEU A 38 -0.86 -0.83 12.44
C LEU A 38 -1.00 0.19 13.56
N SER A 39 -1.19 1.47 13.22
CA SER A 39 -1.33 2.54 14.20
C SER A 39 -2.58 2.38 15.06
N LEU A 40 -3.69 1.92 14.48
CA LEU A 40 -4.91 1.60 15.22
C LEU A 40 -4.70 0.47 16.24
N TYR A 41 -3.84 -0.50 15.91
CA TYR A 41 -3.56 -1.64 16.78
C TYR A 41 -2.51 -1.33 17.86
N LEU A 42 -1.46 -0.60 17.49
CA LEU A 42 -0.32 -0.31 18.37
C LEU A 42 -0.56 0.88 19.30
N PHE A 43 -1.33 1.88 18.84
CA PHE A 43 -1.60 3.11 19.58
C PHE A 43 -3.10 3.40 19.59
N PRO A 44 -3.92 2.57 20.24
CA PRO A 44 -5.39 2.70 20.19
C PRO A 44 -5.91 4.04 20.73
N ASP A 45 -5.21 4.66 21.69
CA ASP A 45 -5.61 5.94 22.29
C ASP A 45 -5.18 7.16 21.45
N ASP A 46 -4.01 7.08 20.80
CA ASP A 46 -3.41 8.18 20.02
C ASP A 46 -3.27 7.86 18.53
N TRP A 47 -4.11 6.96 18.02
CA TRP A 47 -3.99 6.40 16.67
C TRP A 47 -4.00 7.47 15.58
N GLY A 48 -4.74 8.56 15.78
CA GLY A 48 -4.81 9.68 14.85
C GLY A 48 -3.46 10.37 14.67
N VAL A 49 -2.78 10.65 15.79
CA VAL A 49 -1.46 11.31 15.81
C VAL A 49 -0.39 10.37 15.28
N ALA A 50 -0.39 9.10 15.71
CA ALA A 50 0.56 8.10 15.24
C ALA A 50 0.40 7.80 13.73
N THR A 51 -0.83 7.78 13.23
CA THR A 51 -1.11 7.63 11.79
C THR A 51 -0.60 8.83 11.02
N SER A 52 -0.87 10.06 11.49
CA SER A 52 -0.42 11.27 10.79
C SER A 52 1.10 11.39 10.75
N VAL A 53 1.78 11.16 11.88
CA VAL A 53 3.24 11.25 11.97
C VAL A 53 3.90 10.21 11.07
N GLY A 54 3.47 8.95 11.17
CA GLY A 54 4.06 7.90 10.33
C GLY A 54 3.76 8.08 8.84
N SER A 55 2.59 8.61 8.47
CA SER A 55 2.27 8.92 7.07
C SER A 55 3.22 9.98 6.49
N VAL A 56 3.51 11.04 7.24
CA VAL A 56 4.47 12.08 6.83
C VAL A 56 5.87 11.48 6.65
N ILE A 57 6.30 10.63 7.58
CA ILE A 57 7.60 9.96 7.52
C ILE A 57 7.70 9.05 6.28
N ILE A 58 6.67 8.24 6.02
CA ILE A 58 6.62 7.33 4.86
C ILE A 58 6.74 8.12 3.54
N VAL A 59 6.01 9.23 3.41
CA VAL A 59 6.05 10.08 2.21
C VAL A 59 7.43 10.73 2.08
N ALA A 60 7.98 11.30 3.15
CA ALA A 60 9.31 11.91 3.12
C ALA A 60 10.41 10.91 2.71
N LEU A 61 10.39 9.71 3.29
CA LEU A 61 11.32 8.63 2.94
C LEU A 61 11.18 8.20 1.47
N TYR A 62 9.94 8.14 0.96
CA TYR A 62 9.69 7.82 -0.44
C TYR A 62 10.32 8.86 -1.38
N PHE A 63 10.14 10.15 -1.10
CA PHE A 63 10.79 11.22 -1.88
C PHE A 63 12.31 11.18 -1.79
N ILE A 64 12.88 10.92 -0.61
CA ILE A 64 14.32 10.77 -0.43
C ILE A 64 14.85 9.58 -1.26
N LEU A 65 14.15 8.45 -1.25
CA LEU A 65 14.54 7.28 -2.04
C LEU A 65 14.48 7.55 -3.54
N ILE A 66 13.45 8.26 -4.02
CA ILE A 66 13.37 8.71 -5.41
C ILE A 66 14.58 9.59 -5.74
N TYR A 67 14.83 10.61 -4.92
CA TYR A 67 15.92 11.56 -5.14
C TYR A 67 17.29 10.88 -5.19
N ILE A 68 17.56 9.95 -4.26
CA ILE A 68 18.80 9.16 -4.25
C ILE A 68 18.89 8.30 -5.52
N ASN A 69 17.79 7.67 -5.93
CA ASN A 69 17.76 6.80 -7.10
C ASN A 69 17.98 7.57 -8.41
N GLU A 70 17.42 8.77 -8.54
CA GLU A 70 17.69 9.67 -9.67
C GLU A 70 19.15 10.11 -9.68
N LYS A 71 19.70 10.53 -8.53
CA LYS A 71 21.09 10.97 -8.43
C LYS A 71 22.10 9.84 -8.71
N LYS A 72 21.73 8.59 -8.47
CA LYS A 72 22.56 7.40 -8.73
C LYS A 72 22.52 6.94 -10.19
N LYS A 73 21.54 7.43 -10.97
CA LYS A 73 21.41 7.17 -12.41
C LYS A 73 22.08 8.23 -13.29
N SER A 74 22.36 9.42 -12.75
CA SER A 74 23.15 10.48 -13.40
C SER A 74 24.65 10.25 -13.21
#